data_AF-A0A2V9D874-F1
#
_entry.id   AF-A0A2V9D874-F1
#
_cell.length_a   1.000
_cell.length_b   1.000
_cell.length_c   1.000
_cell.angle_alpha   90.00
_cell.angle_beta   90.00
_cell.angle_gamma   90.00
#
_symmetry.space_group_name_H-M   'P 1'
#
loop_
_entity.id
_entity.type
_entity.pdbx_description
1 polymer ?
#
loop_
_entity_poly.entity_id
_entity_poly.type
_entity_poly.pdbx_seq_one_letter_code
_entity_poly.pdbx_strand_id
1 'polypeptide(L)'
;MRISQLDRYRHRNLRGYFQDLPWDARQRAYQWLDRFIRRREATHGSVPSWLFAIYVGQAKRLALNPPTSSWGRSMLAKRGGLAVQRRYRLEGRNATARATRCRVIKQNARKRAREQGKLLHHMGLQTPERVKHLPLD
;
A
#
# COMPACT_ATOMS: atom_id res chain seq x y z
N MET A 1 33.96 -8.72 12.28
CA MET A 1 33.41 -7.36 12.47
C MET A 1 32.15 -7.45 13.34
N ARG A 2 32.17 -6.90 14.56
CA ARG A 2 31.04 -6.94 15.50
C ARG A 2 30.35 -5.58 15.49
N ILE A 3 29.06 -5.54 15.13
CA ILE A 3 28.28 -4.31 15.07
C ILE A 3 27.54 -4.16 16.42
N SER A 4 28.05 -3.33 17.31
CA SER A 4 27.51 -3.13 18.67
C SER A 4 26.03 -2.71 18.70
N GLN A 5 25.58 -1.94 17.71
CA GLN A 5 24.17 -1.53 17.58
C GLN A 5 23.21 -2.70 17.33
N LEU A 6 23.71 -3.86 16.89
CA LEU A 6 22.88 -5.05 16.65
C LEU A 6 22.71 -5.92 17.90
N ASP A 7 23.48 -5.69 18.97
CA ASP A 7 23.40 -6.52 20.18
C ASP A 7 22.01 -6.43 20.85
N ARG A 8 21.30 -5.29 20.71
CA ARG A 8 19.90 -5.14 21.18
C ARG A 8 18.89 -6.07 20.51
N TYR A 9 19.24 -6.68 19.37
CA TYR A 9 18.37 -7.60 18.63
C TYR A 9 18.68 -9.07 18.88
N ARG A 10 19.82 -9.41 19.52
CA ARG A 10 20.26 -10.80 19.72
C ARG A 10 19.37 -11.64 20.64
N HIS A 11 18.58 -11.00 21.50
CA HIS A 11 17.72 -11.70 22.48
C HIS A 11 16.22 -11.53 22.24
N ARG A 12 15.80 -11.01 21.07
CA ARG A 12 14.37 -10.74 20.81
C ARG A 12 13.47 -11.98 20.82
N ASN A 13 14.03 -13.17 20.62
CA ASN A 13 13.26 -14.42 20.46
C ASN A 13 13.59 -15.47 21.53
N LEU A 14 13.96 -15.08 22.76
CA LEU A 14 14.31 -16.03 23.82
C LEU A 14 13.21 -17.08 24.11
N ARG A 15 11.94 -16.73 23.90
CA ARG A 15 10.80 -17.63 24.13
C ARG A 15 10.33 -18.33 22.84
N GLY A 16 10.88 -17.96 21.68
CA GLY A 16 10.43 -18.40 20.35
C GLY A 16 9.95 -17.24 19.47
N TYR A 17 9.82 -17.49 18.17
CA TYR A 17 9.60 -16.46 17.14
C TYR A 17 8.22 -15.78 17.13
N PHE A 18 7.20 -16.46 17.67
CA PHE A 18 5.79 -16.05 17.58
C PHE A 18 5.10 -16.01 18.97
N GLN A 19 5.88 -16.01 20.05
CA GLN A 19 5.30 -16.07 21.40
C GLN A 19 4.56 -14.79 21.80
N ASP A 20 4.90 -13.68 21.18
CA ASP A 20 4.24 -12.40 21.40
C ASP A 20 2.90 -12.28 20.66
N LEU A 21 2.55 -13.27 19.83
CA LEU A 21 1.25 -13.33 19.15
C LEU A 21 0.19 -14.05 20.01
N PRO A 22 -1.10 -13.66 19.87
CA PRO A 22 -2.23 -14.46 20.33
C PRO A 22 -2.17 -15.89 19.78
N TRP A 23 -2.74 -16.85 20.49
CA TRP A 23 -2.64 -18.28 20.16
C TRP A 23 -3.03 -18.61 18.71
N ASP A 24 -4.17 -18.12 18.24
CA ASP A 24 -4.64 -18.40 16.87
C ASP A 24 -3.70 -17.81 15.81
N ALA A 25 -3.20 -16.59 16.05
CA ALA A 25 -2.24 -15.95 15.17
C ALA A 25 -0.89 -16.68 15.18
N ARG A 26 -0.48 -17.22 16.34
CA ARG A 26 0.72 -18.05 16.46
C ARG A 26 0.62 -19.31 15.61
N GLN A 27 -0.51 -20.04 15.70
CA GLN A 27 -0.73 -21.23 14.88
C GLN A 27 -0.67 -20.91 13.39
N ARG A 28 -1.36 -19.85 12.94
CA ARG A 28 -1.30 -19.39 11.55
C ARG A 28 0.11 -18.98 11.13
N ALA A 29 0.89 -18.34 12.01
CA ALA A 29 2.25 -17.95 11.70
C ALA A 29 3.15 -19.17 11.48
N TYR A 30 3.04 -20.21 12.31
CA TYR A 30 3.77 -21.46 12.09
C TYR A 30 3.37 -22.15 10.77
N GLN A 31 2.08 -22.18 10.42
CA GLN A 31 1.61 -22.72 9.14
C GLN A 31 2.21 -21.97 7.94
N TRP A 32 2.27 -20.63 8.00
CA TRP A 32 2.91 -19.84 6.95
C TRP A 32 4.41 -20.09 6.86
N LEU A 33 5.10 -20.19 8.00
CA LEU A 33 6.54 -20.45 8.05
C LEU A 33 6.88 -21.82 7.45
N ASP A 34 6.17 -22.87 7.86
CA ASP A 34 6.31 -24.23 7.30
C ASP A 34 6.08 -24.22 5.78
N ARG A 35 5.03 -23.53 5.31
CA ARG A 35 4.75 -23.39 3.88
C ARG A 35 5.91 -22.72 3.11
N PHE A 36 6.54 -21.69 3.68
CA PHE A 36 7.67 -21.03 3.03
C PHE A 36 8.90 -21.93 2.97
N ILE A 37 9.20 -22.64 4.06
CA ILE A 37 10.33 -23.58 4.15
C ILE A 37 10.16 -24.70 3.12
N ARG A 38 9.02 -25.41 3.15
CA ARG A 38 8.75 -26.51 2.21
C ARG A 38 8.83 -26.07 0.76
N ARG A 39 8.27 -24.90 0.43
CA ARG A 39 8.32 -24.35 -0.93
C ARG A 39 9.75 -24.08 -1.36
N ARG A 40 10.58 -23.52 -0.48
CA ARG A 40 12.00 -23.24 -0.77
C ARG A 40 12.77 -24.54 -0.95
N GLU A 41 12.59 -25.49 -0.03
CA GLU A 41 13.23 -26.81 -0.07
C GLU A 41 12.92 -27.54 -1.36
N ALA A 42 11.68 -27.51 -1.82
CA ALA A 42 11.27 -28.12 -3.08
C ALA A 42 11.94 -27.52 -4.33
N THR A 43 12.37 -26.25 -4.31
CA THR A 43 12.93 -25.56 -5.50
C THR A 43 14.43 -25.34 -5.42
N HIS A 44 14.97 -25.18 -4.21
CA HIS A 44 16.32 -24.64 -3.98
C HIS A 44 17.05 -25.32 -2.81
N GLY A 45 16.48 -26.35 -2.19
CA GLY A 45 17.08 -27.01 -1.03
C GLY A 45 16.99 -26.19 0.26
N SER A 46 17.92 -26.44 1.19
CA SER A 46 17.83 -25.95 2.57
C SER A 46 17.72 -24.42 2.68
N VAL A 47 16.99 -23.96 3.69
CA VAL A 47 16.76 -22.52 3.91
C VAL A 47 17.96 -21.92 4.65
N PRO A 48 18.69 -20.95 4.05
CA PRO A 48 19.78 -20.29 4.76
C PRO A 48 19.24 -19.42 5.91
N SER A 49 20.04 -19.29 6.97
CA SER A 49 19.63 -18.62 8.22
C SER A 49 19.09 -17.19 8.03
N TRP A 50 19.70 -16.39 7.14
CA TRP A 50 19.23 -15.03 6.86
C TRP A 50 17.84 -15.01 6.20
N LEU A 51 17.52 -15.99 5.35
CA LEU A 51 16.23 -16.10 4.67
C LEU A 51 15.15 -16.60 5.63
N PHE A 52 15.53 -17.52 6.52
CA PHE A 52 14.65 -17.98 7.59
C PHE A 52 14.15 -16.82 8.45
N ALA A 53 15.03 -15.88 8.83
CA ALA A 53 14.63 -14.68 9.57
C ALA A 53 13.61 -13.82 8.81
N ILE A 54 13.74 -13.71 7.48
CA ILE A 54 12.76 -13.01 6.62
C ILE A 54 11.43 -13.75 6.62
N TYR A 55 11.44 -15.08 6.48
CA TYR A 55 10.22 -15.90 6.50
C TYR A 55 9.47 -15.79 7.82
N VAL A 56 10.17 -15.78 8.95
CA VAL A 56 9.58 -15.51 10.27
C VAL A 56 8.84 -14.16 10.26
N GLY A 57 9.48 -13.09 9.79
CA GLY A 57 8.84 -11.77 9.71
C GLY A 57 7.61 -11.75 8.79
N GLN A 58 7.68 -12.40 7.63
CA GLN A 58 6.56 -12.50 6.69
C GLN A 58 5.39 -13.31 7.25
N ALA A 59 5.69 -14.46 7.88
CA ALA A 59 4.70 -15.33 8.50
C ALA A 59 3.93 -14.60 9.60
N LYS A 60 4.64 -13.86 10.47
CA LYS A 60 4.02 -12.99 11.48
C LYS A 60 3.08 -11.96 10.86
N ARG A 61 3.53 -11.27 9.81
CA ARG A 61 2.72 -10.27 9.12
C ARG A 61 1.43 -10.86 8.54
N LEU A 62 1.53 -12.02 7.89
CA LEU A 62 0.39 -12.70 7.26
C LEU A 62 -0.57 -13.32 8.29
N ALA A 63 -0.07 -13.73 9.45
CA ALA A 63 -0.91 -14.27 10.51
C ALA A 63 -1.78 -13.22 11.20
N LEU A 64 -1.22 -12.01 11.36
CA LEU A 64 -1.93 -10.84 11.91
C LEU A 64 -2.83 -10.17 10.88
N ASN A 65 -2.37 -10.07 9.63
CA ASN A 65 -3.07 -9.38 8.55
C ASN A 65 -3.19 -10.35 7.35
N PRO A 66 -4.08 -11.35 7.44
CA PRO A 66 -4.25 -12.30 6.35
C PRO A 66 -4.77 -11.57 5.10
N PRO A 67 -4.27 -11.93 3.90
CA PRO A 67 -4.80 -11.39 2.67
C PRO A 67 -6.27 -11.80 2.55
N THR A 68 -7.17 -10.82 2.62
CA THR A 68 -8.59 -11.03 2.42
C THR A 68 -8.91 -11.15 0.93
N SER A 69 -10.02 -11.80 0.59
CA SER A 69 -10.50 -11.87 -0.79
C SER A 69 -10.72 -10.48 -1.39
N SER A 70 -11.13 -9.50 -0.59
CA SER A 70 -11.25 -8.09 -0.99
C SER A 70 -9.90 -7.46 -1.33
N TRP A 71 -8.87 -7.68 -0.52
CA TRP A 71 -7.51 -7.22 -0.82
C TRP A 71 -6.98 -7.85 -2.11
N GLY A 72 -7.20 -9.15 -2.30
CA GLY A 72 -6.83 -9.87 -3.52
C GLY A 72 -7.48 -9.28 -4.77
N ARG A 73 -8.80 -9.04 -4.73
CA ARG A 73 -9.53 -8.38 -5.83
C ARG A 73 -8.99 -6.97 -6.11
N SER A 74 -8.73 -6.18 -5.06
CA SER A 74 -8.15 -4.84 -5.19
C SER A 74 -6.77 -4.87 -5.86
N MET A 75 -5.92 -5.81 -5.46
CA MET A 75 -4.59 -5.97 -6.04
C MET A 75 -4.64 -6.43 -7.49
N LEU A 76 -5.56 -7.33 -7.85
CA LEU A 76 -5.80 -7.75 -9.23
C LEU A 76 -6.24 -6.57 -10.11
N ALA A 77 -7.20 -5.77 -9.64
CA ALA A 77 -7.65 -4.57 -10.34
C ALA A 77 -6.49 -3.58 -10.56
N LYS A 78 -5.66 -3.35 -9.53
CA LYS A 78 -4.46 -2.49 -9.64
C LYS A 78 -3.44 -3.05 -10.64
N ARG A 79 -3.16 -4.36 -10.62
CA ARG A 79 -2.26 -5.00 -11.60
C ARG A 79 -2.80 -4.87 -13.01
N GLY A 80 -4.10 -5.12 -13.22
CA GLY A 80 -4.76 -4.97 -14.51
C GLY A 80 -4.65 -3.53 -15.03
N GLY A 81 -4.98 -2.54 -14.19
CA GLY A 81 -4.83 -1.12 -14.53
C GLY A 81 -3.40 -0.75 -14.91
N LEU A 82 -2.40 -1.22 -14.17
CA LEU A 82 -0.99 -0.97 -14.48
C LEU A 82 -0.57 -1.61 -15.81
N ALA A 83 -1.05 -2.82 -16.11
CA ALA A 83 -0.78 -3.50 -17.37
C ALA A 83 -1.35 -2.72 -18.57
N VAL A 84 -2.59 -2.23 -18.46
CA VAL A 84 -3.22 -1.38 -19.47
C VAL A 84 -2.44 -0.08 -19.67
N GLN A 85 -2.03 0.57 -18.57
CA GLN A 85 -1.20 1.78 -18.65
C GLN A 85 0.13 1.54 -19.37
N ARG A 86 0.80 0.40 -19.09
CA ARG A 86 2.03 0.01 -19.78
C ARG A 86 1.79 -0.17 -21.28
N ARG A 87 0.71 -0.88 -21.65
CA ARG A 87 0.32 -1.06 -23.04
C ARG A 87 0.09 0.27 -23.76
N TYR A 88 -0.66 1.19 -23.17
CA TYR A 88 -0.89 2.52 -23.76
C TYR A 88 0.41 3.30 -23.96
N ARG A 89 1.37 3.22 -23.03
CA ARG A 89 2.68 3.88 -23.23
C ARG A 89 3.44 3.29 -24.42
N LEU A 90 3.41 1.97 -24.59
CA LEU A 90 4.02 1.32 -25.76
C LEU A 90 3.34 1.73 -27.07
N GLU A 91 2.03 1.96 -27.05
CA GLU A 91 1.24 2.48 -28.19
C GLU A 91 1.42 4.01 -28.38
N GLY A 92 2.28 4.68 -27.62
CA GLY A 92 2.46 6.15 -27.67
C GLY A 92 1.30 6.96 -27.09
N ARG A 93 0.34 6.30 -26.43
CA ARG A 93 -0.86 6.93 -25.85
C ARG A 93 -0.59 7.35 -24.40
N ASN A 94 -0.96 8.58 -24.04
CA ASN A 94 -0.90 9.05 -22.66
C ASN A 94 -2.12 8.56 -21.87
N ALA A 95 -1.95 7.44 -21.14
CA ALA A 95 -2.99 6.81 -20.32
C ALA A 95 -3.66 7.74 -19.29
N THR A 96 -2.98 8.81 -18.89
CA THR A 96 -3.45 9.74 -17.86
C THR A 96 -3.98 11.06 -18.42
N ALA A 97 -3.92 11.29 -19.73
CA ALA A 97 -4.25 12.59 -20.34
C ALA A 97 -5.64 13.12 -19.95
N ARG A 98 -6.67 12.27 -20.03
CA ARG A 98 -8.05 12.65 -19.64
C ARG A 98 -8.15 12.99 -18.15
N ALA A 99 -7.56 12.17 -17.28
CA ALA A 99 -7.55 12.41 -15.84
C ALA A 99 -6.80 13.70 -15.49
N THR A 100 -5.66 13.96 -16.13
CA THR A 100 -4.90 15.20 -15.99
C THR A 100 -5.72 16.41 -16.43
N ARG A 101 -6.40 16.34 -17.58
CA ARG A 101 -7.30 17.41 -18.06
C ARG A 101 -8.40 17.72 -17.06
N CYS A 102 -9.11 16.71 -16.58
CA CYS A 102 -10.16 16.88 -15.56
C CYS A 102 -9.60 17.48 -14.25
N ARG A 103 -8.40 17.06 -13.81
CA ARG A 103 -7.74 17.60 -12.62
C ARG A 103 -7.45 19.09 -12.77
N VAL A 104 -6.87 19.48 -13.92
CA VAL A 104 -6.54 20.89 -14.22
C VAL A 104 -7.81 21.75 -14.27
N ILE A 105 -8.88 21.27 -14.91
CA ILE A 105 -10.17 21.98 -14.93
C ILE A 105 -10.70 22.20 -13.51
N LYS A 106 -10.74 21.15 -12.68
CA LYS A 106 -11.17 21.26 -11.27
C LYS A 106 -10.30 22.21 -10.46
N GLN A 107 -8.99 22.18 -10.68
CA GLN A 107 -8.03 23.06 -10.00
C GLN A 107 -8.26 24.53 -10.38
N ASN A 108 -8.46 24.81 -11.67
CA ASN A 108 -8.74 26.16 -12.17
C ASN A 108 -10.08 26.68 -11.66
N ALA A 109 -11.13 25.85 -11.65
CA ALA A 109 -12.42 26.22 -11.09
C ALA A 109 -12.31 26.57 -9.59
N ARG A 110 -11.57 25.76 -8.81
CA ARG A 110 -11.30 26.04 -7.39
C ARG A 110 -10.52 27.34 -7.18
N LYS A 111 -9.55 27.63 -8.06
CA LYS A 111 -8.78 28.87 -7.99
C LYS A 111 -9.67 30.09 -8.25
N ARG A 112 -10.48 30.06 -9.32
CA ARG A 112 -11.45 31.12 -9.65
C ARG A 112 -12.46 31.36 -8.53
N ALA A 113 -13.03 30.29 -7.96
CA ALA A 113 -13.96 30.41 -6.84
C ALA A 113 -13.32 31.05 -5.60
N ARG A 114 -12.05 30.74 -5.31
CA ARG A 114 -11.30 31.38 -4.22
C ARG A 114 -11.05 32.86 -4.49
N GLU A 115 -10.70 33.22 -5.72
CA GLU A 115 -10.47 34.62 -6.12
C GLU A 115 -11.76 35.44 -6.05
N GLN A 116 -12.88 34.91 -6.56
CA GLN A 116 -14.20 35.54 -6.43
C GLN A 116 -14.62 35.70 -4.97
N GLY A 117 -14.40 34.69 -4.13
CA GLY A 117 -14.69 34.79 -2.70
C GLY A 117 -13.88 35.88 -2.00
N LYS A 118 -12.59 36.04 -2.37
CA LYS A 118 -11.76 37.14 -1.86
C LYS A 118 -12.26 38.51 -2.31
N LEU A 119 -12.69 38.64 -3.57
CA LEU A 119 -13.24 39.89 -4.10
C LEU A 119 -14.56 40.28 -3.40
N LEU A 120 -15.48 39.33 -3.24
CA LEU A 120 -16.74 39.53 -2.53
C LEU A 120 -16.51 39.94 -1.07
N HIS A 121 -15.59 39.26 -0.38
CA HIS A 121 -15.20 39.62 0.98
C HIS A 121 -14.62 41.04 1.06
N HIS A 122 -13.78 41.45 0.10
CA HIS A 122 -13.27 42.83 0.04
C HIS A 122 -14.38 43.86 -0.21
N MET A 123 -15.45 43.48 -0.91
CA MET A 123 -16.64 44.31 -1.13
C MET A 123 -17.65 44.29 0.02
N GLY A 124 -17.36 43.59 1.13
CA GLY A 124 -18.28 43.46 2.28
C GLY A 124 -19.49 42.56 2.01
N LEU A 125 -19.49 41.80 0.92
CA LEU A 125 -20.56 40.89 0.54
C LEU A 125 -20.31 39.49 1.13
N GLN A 126 -21.38 38.84 1.59
CA GLN A 126 -21.29 37.46 2.07
C GLN A 126 -20.82 36.53 0.95
N THR A 127 -19.87 35.65 1.26
CA THR A 127 -19.42 34.63 0.31
C THR A 127 -20.50 33.57 0.19
N PRO A 128 -20.94 33.21 -1.03
CA PRO A 128 -21.96 32.19 -1.21
C PRO A 128 -21.47 30.85 -0.64
N GLU A 129 -22.42 30.07 -0.10
CA GLU A 129 -22.14 28.75 0.47
C GLU A 129 -21.37 27.85 -0.51
N ARG A 130 -20.46 27.05 0.05
CA ARG A 130 -19.56 26.19 -0.73
C ARG A 130 -20.35 25.11 -1.48
N VAL A 131 -20.62 25.35 -2.77
CA VAL A 131 -21.25 24.36 -3.65
C VAL A 131 -20.37 23.10 -3.72
N LYS A 132 -20.87 21.97 -3.20
CA LYS A 132 -20.12 20.71 -3.08
C LYS A 132 -19.86 20.02 -4.43
N HIS A 133 -20.61 20.37 -5.48
CA HIS A 133 -20.54 19.73 -6.79
C HIS A 133 -20.31 20.75 -7.90
N LEU A 134 -19.19 20.62 -8.61
CA LEU A 134 -18.98 21.28 -9.90
C LEU A 134 -19.57 20.37 -10.98
N PRO A 135 -20.59 20.80 -11.74
CA PRO A 135 -21.00 20.07 -12.93
C PRO A 135 -19.81 20.08 -13.90
N LEU A 136 -19.41 18.90 -14.33
CA LEU A 136 -18.45 18.74 -15.41
C LEU A 136 -19.23 18.01 -16.50
N ASP A 137 -19.52 18.74 -17.59
CA ASP A 137 -20.05 18.15 -18.82
C ASP A 137 -19.00 17.25 -19.49
#